data_AF-A0A924L7U1-F1
#
_entry.id   AF-A0A924L7U1-F1
#
_cell.length_a   1.000
_cell.length_b   1.000
_cell.length_c   1.000
_cell.angle_alpha   90.00
_cell.angle_beta   90.00
_cell.angle_gamma   90.00
#
_symmetry.space_group_name_H-M   'P 1'
#
loop_
_entity.id
_entity.type
_entity.pdbx_description
1 polymer ?
#
loop_
_entity_poly.entity_id
_entity_poly.type
_entity_poly.pdbx_seq_one_letter_code
_entity_poly.pdbx_strand_id
1 'polypeptide(L)'
;MTSGELVHAALWLVVTLGSIAGCFVLVTAEFVAGVQVLVYVGSVVVLVIFALMLTRQPAAGPSAEVTGNRWVAALLGLVATIGLGATVIAGFHGQRIEGRRIGTAASIGDALFHDWVLPFEVLSGVLLAALIGAIVISRSGSEH
;
A
#
# COMPACT_ATOMS: atom_id res chain seq x y z
N MET A 1 0.71 6.74 -23.27
CA MET A 1 0.73 7.46 -22.00
C MET A 1 2.09 8.13 -21.87
N THR A 2 2.14 9.45 -21.75
CA THR A 2 3.42 10.16 -21.63
C THR A 2 3.99 9.94 -20.22
N SER A 3 5.30 9.94 -20.02
CA SER A 3 5.94 9.68 -18.71
C SER A 3 5.42 10.56 -17.56
N GLY A 4 4.81 11.70 -17.90
CA GLY A 4 4.10 12.54 -16.94
C GLY A 4 2.93 11.82 -16.26
N GLU A 5 2.12 11.04 -16.98
CA GLU A 5 0.91 10.40 -16.43
C GLU A 5 1.24 9.36 -15.35
N LEU A 6 2.35 8.62 -15.50
CA LEU A 6 2.81 7.63 -14.51
C LEU A 6 3.33 8.29 -13.24
N VAL A 7 4.11 9.37 -13.36
CA VAL A 7 4.59 10.13 -12.20
C VAL A 7 3.41 10.82 -11.50
N HIS A 8 2.46 11.38 -12.25
CA HIS A 8 1.24 11.94 -11.67
C HIS A 8 0.43 10.87 -10.92
N ALA A 9 0.27 9.67 -11.48
CA ALA A 9 -0.38 8.56 -10.80
C ALA A 9 0.33 8.17 -9.50
N ALA A 10 1.67 8.13 -9.50
CA ALA A 10 2.46 7.85 -8.30
C ALA A 10 2.32 8.96 -7.24
N LEU A 11 2.22 10.23 -7.64
CA LEU A 11 1.95 11.34 -6.72
C LEU A 11 0.53 11.25 -6.12
N TRP A 12 -0.47 10.87 -6.92
CA TRP A 12 -1.83 10.61 -6.41
C TRP A 12 -1.86 9.42 -5.42
N LEU A 13 -0.98 8.43 -5.60
CA LEU A 13 -0.81 7.35 -4.63
C LEU A 13 -0.26 7.86 -3.29
N VAL A 14 0.73 8.78 -3.30
CA VAL A 14 1.23 9.42 -2.06
C VAL A 14 0.10 10.11 -1.31
N VAL A 15 -0.72 10.90 -2.02
CA VAL A 15 -1.86 11.60 -1.43
C VAL A 15 -2.83 10.60 -0.80
N THR A 16 -3.16 9.52 -1.51
CA THR A 16 -4.09 8.48 -1.02
C THR A 16 -3.57 7.79 0.24
N LEU A 17 -2.30 7.37 0.24
CA LEU A 17 -1.68 6.72 1.41
C LEU A 17 -1.51 7.70 2.59
N GLY A 18 -1.24 8.97 2.30
CA GLY A 18 -1.24 10.04 3.30
C GLY A 18 -2.61 10.29 3.91
N SER A 19 -3.69 10.25 3.10
CA SER A 19 -5.06 10.32 3.61
C SER A 19 -5.40 9.14 4.52
N ILE A 20 -4.93 7.93 4.20
CA ILE A 20 -5.08 6.75 5.07
C ILE A 20 -4.32 6.94 6.39
N ALA A 21 -3.10 7.47 6.36
CA ALA A 21 -2.37 7.81 7.59
C ALA A 21 -3.15 8.84 8.44
N GLY A 22 -3.76 9.84 7.80
CA GLY A 22 -4.66 10.79 8.46
C GLY A 22 -5.86 10.10 9.10
N CYS A 23 -6.47 9.12 8.43
CA CYS A 23 -7.55 8.30 8.99
C CYS A 23 -7.10 7.54 10.25
N PHE A 24 -5.89 6.97 10.27
CA PHE A 24 -5.35 6.33 11.47
C PHE A 24 -5.15 7.31 12.64
N VAL A 25 -4.72 8.55 12.37
CA VAL A 25 -4.64 9.59 13.40
C VAL A 25 -6.03 9.90 13.97
N LEU A 26 -7.06 10.01 13.13
CA LEU A 26 -8.44 10.26 13.56
C LEU A 26 -8.99 9.15 14.47
N VAL A 27 -8.57 7.90 14.27
CA VAL A 27 -8.96 6.74 15.08
C VAL A 27 -7.99 6.52 16.27
N THR A 28 -7.13 7.49 16.58
CA THR A 28 -6.15 7.45 17.69
C THR A 28 -5.06 6.37 17.58
N ALA A 29 -4.85 5.83 16.38
CA ALA A 29 -3.81 4.84 16.08
C ALA A 29 -2.50 5.52 15.61
N GLU A 30 -1.91 6.34 16.48
CA GLU A 30 -0.76 7.21 16.14
C GLU A 30 0.49 6.44 15.71
N PHE A 31 0.79 5.30 16.34
CA PHE A 31 1.95 4.50 15.98
C PHE A 31 1.80 3.91 14.57
N VAL A 32 0.61 3.37 14.27
CA VAL A 32 0.31 2.79 12.95
C VAL A 32 0.33 3.87 11.87
N ALA A 33 -0.18 5.07 12.17
CA ALA A 33 -0.09 6.22 11.27
C ALA A 33 1.39 6.59 10.96
N GLY A 34 2.25 6.59 11.98
CA GLY A 34 3.69 6.83 11.80
C GLY A 34 4.37 5.76 10.93
N VAL A 35 4.07 4.48 11.19
CA VAL A 35 4.57 3.36 10.38
C VAL A 35 4.05 3.44 8.94
N GLN A 36 2.79 3.85 8.73
CA GLN A 36 2.19 4.04 7.41
C GLN A 36 2.99 5.03 6.58
N VAL A 37 3.37 6.16 7.18
CA VAL A 37 4.17 7.18 6.51
C VAL A 37 5.59 6.70 6.27
N LEU A 38 6.27 6.11 7.27
CA LEU A 38 7.66 5.67 7.14
C LEU A 38 7.84 4.56 6.09
N VAL A 39 6.99 3.54 6.13
CA VAL A 39 7.16 2.34 5.29
C VAL A 39 6.53 2.55 3.92
N TYR A 40 5.25 2.90 3.85
CA TYR A 40 4.57 2.98 2.55
C TYR A 40 4.95 4.24 1.79
N VAL A 41 4.80 5.41 2.42
CA VAL A 41 5.11 6.68 1.74
C VAL A 41 6.62 6.88 1.63
N GLY A 42 7.37 6.64 2.70
CA GLY A 42 8.80 6.92 2.78
C GLY A 42 9.70 5.92 2.06
N SER A 43 9.31 4.65 2.00
CA SER A 43 10.16 3.59 1.43
C SER A 43 9.58 3.02 0.14
N VAL A 44 8.37 2.45 0.18
CA VAL A 44 7.78 1.73 -0.97
C VAL A 44 7.49 2.66 -2.13
N VAL A 45 6.75 3.76 -1.91
CA VAL A 45 6.38 4.67 -2.99
C VAL A 45 7.60 5.38 -3.57
N VAL A 46 8.56 5.77 -2.74
CA VAL A 46 9.83 6.37 -3.21
C VAL A 46 10.58 5.39 -4.10
N LEU A 47 10.69 4.11 -3.71
CA LEU A 47 11.31 3.08 -4.53
C LEU A 47 10.57 2.89 -5.87
N VAL A 48 9.24 2.87 -5.85
CA VAL A 48 8.41 2.77 -7.06
C VAL A 48 8.64 3.98 -7.98
N ILE A 49 8.65 5.19 -7.45
CA ILE A 49 8.92 6.41 -8.24
C ILE A 49 10.33 6.34 -8.85
N PHE A 50 11.35 5.97 -8.07
CA PHE A 50 12.71 5.79 -8.59
C PHE A 50 12.75 4.74 -9.71
N ALA A 51 12.13 3.57 -9.50
CA ALA A 51 12.06 2.52 -10.50
C ALA A 51 11.35 2.98 -11.78
N LEU A 52 10.23 3.69 -11.66
CA LEU A 52 9.49 4.25 -12.80
C LEU A 52 10.32 5.31 -13.55
N MET A 53 11.08 6.14 -12.82
CA MET A 53 11.95 7.16 -13.43
C MET A 53 13.16 6.56 -14.14
N LEU A 54 13.70 5.44 -13.65
CA LEU A 54 14.82 4.72 -14.26
C LEU A 54 14.38 3.87 -15.46
N THR A 55 13.19 3.29 -15.41
CA THR A 55 12.64 2.42 -16.46
C THR A 55 12.05 3.24 -17.62
N ARG A 56 12.75 4.29 -18.08
CA ARG A 56 12.30 5.18 -19.17
C ARG A 56 12.05 4.38 -20.46
N GLN A 57 10.85 3.81 -20.61
CA GLN A 57 10.42 3.25 -21.87
C GLN A 57 9.85 4.40 -22.71
N PRO A 58 10.40 4.67 -23.92
CA PRO A 58 9.71 5.45 -24.92
C PRO A 58 8.34 4.80 -25.11
N ALA A 59 7.29 5.61 -24.99
CA ALA A 59 5.90 5.18 -25.06
C ALA A 59 5.72 4.09 -26.12
N ALA A 60 5.47 2.85 -25.66
CA ALA A 60 4.87 1.87 -26.54
C ALA A 60 3.61 2.52 -27.12
N GLY A 61 3.51 2.53 -28.45
CA GLY A 61 2.47 3.19 -29.21
C GLY A 61 1.04 2.80 -28.76
N PRO A 62 0.01 3.44 -29.32
CA PRO A 62 -1.37 3.29 -28.85
C PRO A 62 -1.91 1.88 -29.07
N SER A 63 -1.62 0.95 -28.15
CA SER A 63 -2.15 -0.41 -28.13
C SER A 63 -1.98 -1.04 -26.75
N ALA A 64 -2.48 -0.37 -25.70
CA ALA A 64 -3.46 -1.13 -24.93
C ALA A 64 -4.75 -0.89 -25.69
N GLU A 65 -5.13 -1.83 -26.57
CA GLU A 65 -6.55 -2.03 -26.84
C GLU A 65 -7.17 -2.16 -25.47
N VAL A 66 -7.69 -1.05 -24.94
CA VAL A 66 -8.51 -1.14 -23.76
C VAL A 66 -9.75 -1.76 -24.30
N THR A 67 -9.78 -3.09 -24.13
CA THR A 67 -10.86 -3.99 -24.49
C THR A 67 -12.16 -3.22 -24.31
N GLY A 68 -13.09 -3.28 -25.28
CA GLY A 68 -14.37 -2.56 -25.26
C GLY A 68 -15.22 -2.73 -23.98
N ASN A 69 -14.73 -3.54 -23.05
CA ASN A 69 -15.15 -3.76 -21.68
C ASN A 69 -14.80 -2.64 -20.66
N ARG A 70 -14.31 -1.46 -21.04
CA ARG A 70 -14.13 -0.33 -20.07
C ARG A 70 -15.38 -0.07 -19.25
N TRP A 71 -16.55 -0.13 -19.91
CA TRP A 71 -17.85 0.02 -19.28
C TRP A 71 -18.17 -1.11 -18.31
N VAL A 72 -17.79 -2.35 -18.63
CA VAL A 72 -17.96 -3.49 -17.72
C VAL A 72 -17.01 -3.37 -16.53
N ALA A 73 -15.76 -2.98 -16.72
CA ALA A 73 -14.83 -2.73 -15.62
C ALA A 73 -15.30 -1.59 -14.71
N ALA A 74 -15.82 -0.50 -15.29
CA ALA A 74 -16.41 0.60 -14.53
C ALA A 74 -17.67 0.18 -13.77
N LEU A 75 -18.56 -0.60 -14.40
CA LEU A 75 -19.75 -1.16 -13.74
C LEU A 75 -19.36 -2.10 -12.60
N LEU A 76 -18.38 -2.98 -12.80
CA LEU A 76 -17.89 -3.88 -11.75
C LEU A 76 -17.25 -3.10 -10.60
N GLY A 77 -16.46 -2.07 -10.88
CA GLY A 77 -15.89 -1.20 -9.86
C GLY A 77 -16.98 -0.45 -9.08
N LEU A 78 -18.00 0.04 -9.76
CA LEU A 78 -19.14 0.71 -9.14
C LEU A 78 -19.95 -0.25 -8.27
N VAL A 79 -20.29 -1.43 -8.80
CA VAL A 79 -21.03 -2.47 -8.06
C VAL A 79 -20.24 -2.94 -6.85
N ALA A 80 -18.93 -3.14 -6.96
CA ALA A 80 -18.07 -3.48 -5.83
C ALA A 80 -18.05 -2.36 -4.79
N THR A 81 -17.93 -1.10 -5.22
CA THR A 81 -17.92 0.06 -4.31
C THR A 81 -19.25 0.23 -3.58
N ILE A 82 -20.38 0.14 -4.29
CA ILE A 82 -21.71 0.23 -3.70
C ILE A 82 -21.97 -0.98 -2.80
N GLY A 83 -21.61 -2.18 -3.24
CA GLY A 83 -21.77 -3.42 -2.48
C GLY A 83 -21.01 -3.37 -1.16
N LEU A 84 -19.72 -3.01 -1.20
CA LEU A 84 -18.90 -2.83 0.00
C LEU A 84 -19.39 -1.68 0.88
N GLY A 85 -19.79 -0.55 0.28
CA GLY A 85 -20.34 0.58 1.02
C GLY A 85 -21.64 0.20 1.75
N ALA A 86 -22.54 -0.50 1.07
CA ALA A 86 -23.81 -0.95 1.64
C ALA A 86 -23.60 -1.98 2.76
N THR A 87 -22.66 -2.93 2.61
CA THR A 87 -22.37 -3.92 3.67
C THR A 87 -21.73 -3.27 4.89
N VAL A 88 -20.81 -2.31 4.69
CA VAL A 88 -20.20 -1.55 5.80
C VAL A 88 -21.26 -0.71 6.51
N ILE A 89 -22.09 0.04 5.78
CA ILE A 89 -23.16 0.84 6.39
C ILE A 89 -24.12 -0.07 7.13
N ALA A 90 -24.65 -1.12 6.50
CA ALA A 90 -25.61 -2.02 7.14
C ALA A 90 -25.02 -2.74 8.38
N GLY A 91 -23.74 -3.12 8.35
CA GLY A 91 -23.08 -3.83 9.44
C GLY A 91 -22.70 -2.94 10.63
N PHE A 92 -22.38 -1.67 10.39
CA PHE A 92 -21.87 -0.77 11.42
C PHE A 92 -22.79 0.42 11.75
N HIS A 93 -23.99 0.49 11.15
CA HIS A 93 -24.94 1.57 11.41
C HIS A 93 -25.29 1.65 12.90
N GLY A 94 -25.01 2.81 13.53
CA GLY A 94 -25.33 3.08 14.93
C GLY A 94 -24.28 2.63 15.95
N GLN A 95 -23.15 2.06 15.51
CA GLN A 95 -22.04 1.78 16.42
C GLN A 95 -21.35 3.09 16.82
N ARG A 96 -21.20 3.31 18.13
CA ARG A 96 -20.37 4.39 18.66
C ARG A 96 -18.95 3.90 18.80
N ILE A 97 -18.01 4.63 18.21
CA ILE A 97 -16.59 4.40 18.45
C ILE A 97 -16.30 4.82 19.89
N GLU A 98 -16.03 3.84 20.73
CA GLU A 98 -15.58 4.08 22.10
C GLU A 98 -14.15 4.62 22.01
N GLY A 99 -13.89 5.79 22.61
CA GLY A 99 -12.64 6.55 22.50
C GLY A 99 -11.44 5.90 23.21
N ARG A 100 -11.26 4.59 23.07
CA ARG A 100 -10.09 3.85 23.53
C ARG A 100 -8.92 4.27 22.64
N ARG A 101 -7.77 4.63 23.24
CA ARG A 101 -6.51 4.68 22.49
C ARG A 101 -6.18 3.26 22.05
N ILE A 102 -6.33 2.99 20.77
CA ILE A 102 -6.00 1.72 20.15
C ILE A 102 -4.67 1.89 19.44
N GLY A 103 -3.74 0.94 19.64
CA GLY A 103 -2.51 0.89 18.85
C GLY A 103 -1.42 1.85 19.31
N THR A 104 -1.18 1.96 20.62
CA THR A 104 0.06 2.57 21.11
C THR A 104 1.24 1.64 20.82
N ALA A 105 2.44 2.22 20.65
CA ALA A 105 3.66 1.44 20.39
C ALA A 105 3.90 0.35 21.46
N ALA A 106 3.65 0.67 22.73
CA ALA A 106 3.78 -0.28 23.83
C ALA A 106 2.79 -1.45 23.71
N SER A 107 1.50 -1.17 23.46
CA SER A 107 0.49 -2.23 23.31
C SER A 107 0.73 -3.13 22.11
N ILE A 108 1.20 -2.54 21.00
CA ILE A 108 1.51 -3.29 19.78
C ILE A 108 2.78 -4.13 20.00
N GLY A 109 3.81 -3.56 20.65
CA GLY A 109 5.03 -4.30 20.97
C GLY A 109 4.75 -5.50 21.88
N ASP A 110 3.95 -5.31 22.92
CA ASP A 110 3.57 -6.39 23.83
C ASP A 110 2.84 -7.53 23.10
N ALA A 111 1.83 -7.19 22.29
CA ALA A 111 1.11 -8.17 21.46
C ALA A 111 2.04 -8.84 20.43
N LEU A 112 2.99 -8.11 19.84
CA LEU A 112 3.90 -8.63 18.82
C LEU A 112 4.85 -9.69 19.39
N PHE A 113 5.35 -9.46 20.60
CA PHE A 113 6.33 -10.35 21.24
C PHE A 113 5.73 -11.44 22.13
N HIS A 114 4.46 -11.32 22.54
CA HIS A 114 3.76 -12.36 23.30
C HIS A 114 2.80 -13.18 22.43
N ASP A 115 1.78 -12.54 21.86
CA ASP A 115 0.70 -13.24 21.15
C ASP A 115 1.08 -13.57 19.69
N TRP A 116 1.85 -12.70 19.04
CA TRP A 116 2.19 -12.76 17.61
C TRP A 116 3.65 -13.11 17.33
N VAL A 117 4.31 -13.80 18.27
CA VAL A 117 5.74 -14.15 18.15
C VAL A 117 6.05 -14.98 16.90
N LEU A 118 5.20 -15.97 16.59
CA LEU A 118 5.41 -16.85 15.42
C LEU A 118 5.29 -16.08 14.10
N PRO A 119 4.22 -15.29 13.86
CA PRO A 119 4.15 -14.41 12.69
C PRO A 119 5.31 -13.42 12.57
N PHE A 120 5.77 -12.85 13.70
CA PHE A 120 6.91 -11.94 13.72
C PHE A 120 8.21 -12.62 13.25
N GLU A 121 8.46 -13.84 13.71
CA GLU A 121 9.64 -14.63 13.32
C GLU A 121 9.60 -14.98 11.82
N VAL A 122 8.45 -15.44 11.32
CA VAL A 122 8.26 -15.73 9.90
C VAL A 122 8.50 -14.49 9.05
N LEU A 123 7.95 -13.34 9.46
CA LEU A 123 8.13 -12.08 8.73
C LEU A 123 9.61 -11.64 8.69
N SER A 124 10.34 -11.84 9.79
CA SER A 124 11.78 -11.59 9.85
C SER A 124 12.56 -12.47 8.88
N GLY A 125 12.20 -13.75 8.78
CA GLY A 125 12.76 -14.67 7.77
C GLY A 125 12.45 -14.24 6.33
N VAL A 126 11.22 -13.78 6.07
CA VAL A 126 10.82 -13.25 4.76
C VAL A 126 11.61 -11.99 4.39
N LEU A 127 11.81 -11.06 5.34
CA LEU A 127 12.59 -9.84 5.10
C LEU A 127 14.07 -10.15 4.83
N LEU A 128 14.64 -11.10 5.57
CA LEU A 128 15.99 -11.58 5.33
C LEU A 128 16.13 -12.20 3.92
N ALA A 129 15.19 -13.08 3.56
CA ALA A 129 15.15 -13.70 2.24
C ALA A 129 14.99 -12.67 1.12
N ALA A 130 14.15 -11.65 1.31
CA ALA A 130 13.97 -10.56 0.35
C ALA A 130 15.26 -9.73 0.17
N LEU A 131 15.98 -9.43 1.26
CA LEU A 131 17.26 -8.72 1.20
C LEU A 131 18.32 -9.53 0.44
N ILE A 132 18.45 -10.82 0.77
CA ILE A 132 19.38 -11.73 0.06
C ILE A 132 19.01 -11.80 -1.42
N GLY A 133 17.73 -11.97 -1.73
CA GLY A 133 17.22 -12.00 -3.10
C GLY A 133 17.56 -10.74 -3.89
N ALA A 134 17.36 -9.56 -3.31
CA ALA A 134 17.70 -8.29 -3.93
C ALA A 134 19.21 -8.16 -4.21
N ILE A 135 20.07 -8.59 -3.28
CA ILE A 135 21.53 -8.57 -3.45
C ILE A 135 21.98 -9.51 -4.57
N VAL A 136 21.45 -10.75 -4.60
CA VAL A 136 21.81 -11.74 -5.63
C VAL A 136 21.43 -11.25 -7.02
N ILE A 137 20.21 -10.72 -7.19
CA ILE A 137 19.73 -10.17 -8.46
C ILE A 137 20.57 -8.96 -8.90
N SER A 138 20.95 -8.08 -7.97
CA SER A 138 21.79 -6.92 -8.28
C SER A 138 23.21 -7.31 -8.71
N ARG A 139 23.73 -8.46 -8.26
CA ARG A 139 25.08 -8.94 -8.60
C ARG A 139 25.11 -9.77 -9.89
N SER A 140 24.05 -10.53 -10.20
CA SER A 140 24.02 -11.34 -11.42
C SER A 140 24.02 -10.52 -12.72
N GLY A 141 23.80 -9.21 -12.66
CA GLY A 141 23.84 -8.31 -13.81
C GLY A 141 25.24 -7.83 -14.22
N SER A 142 26.31 -8.16 -13.48
CA SER A 142 27.67 -7.64 -13.74
C SER A 142 28.62 -8.63 -14.43
N GLU A 143 28.16 -9.79 -14.89
CA GLU A 143 29.00 -10.82 -15.55
C GLU A 143 28.87 -10.86 -17.09
N HIS A 144 28.35 -9.80 -17.72
CA HIS A 144 28.40 -9.59 -19.17
C HIS A 144 28.96 -8.19 -19.51
#